data_AF-A0AAF0L0R2-F1
#
_entry.id   AF-A0AAF0L0R2-F1
#
_cell.length_a   1.000
_cell.length_b   1.000
_cell.length_c   1.000
_cell.angle_alpha   90.00
_cell.angle_beta   90.00
_cell.angle_gamma   90.00
#
_symmetry.space_group_name_H-M   'P 1'
#
loop_
_entity.id
_entity.type
_entity.pdbx_description
1 polymer ?
#
loop_
_entity_poly.entity_id
_entity_poly.type
_entity_poly.pdbx_seq_one_letter_code
_entity_poly.pdbx_strand_id
1 'polypeptide(L)'
;MVVYDSRPVRRARQVVTDLLVLVGLVLSVVVGREVAGSIERLASIGTRVQDEGSAFQRQLSATARALADIPLAGDAVSAPLRKASEHAGAVAAAGAQQHDTAVHLAHLVGGGLTVVFVVVLLLVWTRTRGRFVRAATAAREVDRGPDGTEVLALRALVGRDAVTALGPGVVDRWRERDPATIAALADLERRSCGLRSRPGRP
;
A
#
# COMPACT_ATOMS: atom_id res chain seq x y z
N MET A 1 25.90 26.72 -18.55
CA MET A 1 24.95 27.55 -17.78
C MET A 1 23.95 26.60 -17.13
N VAL A 2 24.12 26.29 -15.85
CA VAL A 2 23.18 25.44 -15.10
C VAL A 2 22.69 26.25 -13.92
N VAL A 3 21.53 26.87 -14.10
CA VAL A 3 20.79 27.53 -13.04
C VAL A 3 19.93 26.44 -12.41
N TYR A 4 20.34 25.91 -11.26
CA TYR A 4 19.52 24.96 -10.51
C TYR A 4 19.55 25.32 -9.03
N ASP A 5 18.69 26.27 -8.66
CA ASP A 5 18.27 26.39 -7.27
C ASP A 5 17.56 25.07 -6.92
N SER A 6 18.20 24.25 -6.08
CA SER A 6 17.77 22.88 -5.78
C SER A 6 16.58 22.80 -4.81
N ARG A 7 16.01 23.96 -4.45
CA ARG A 7 14.87 24.12 -3.54
C ARG A 7 13.51 23.82 -4.18
N PRO A 8 13.12 24.41 -5.34
CA PRO A 8 11.85 24.09 -6.01
C PRO A 8 11.76 22.62 -6.41
N VAL A 9 12.86 22.02 -6.87
CA VAL A 9 12.87 20.64 -7.39
C VAL A 9 12.72 19.62 -6.27
N ARG A 10 13.27 19.92 -5.08
CA ARG A 10 13.13 19.07 -3.90
C ARG A 10 11.71 19.10 -3.33
N ARG A 11 11.04 20.27 -3.33
CA ARG A 11 9.61 20.37 -2.98
C ARG A 11 8.71 19.71 -4.02
N ALA A 12 8.98 19.91 -5.32
CA ALA A 12 8.23 19.27 -6.39
C ALA A 12 8.30 17.74 -6.28
N ARG A 13 9.49 17.18 -6.02
CA ARG A 13 9.64 15.74 -5.80
C ARG A 13 8.85 15.23 -4.61
N GLN A 14 8.70 16.03 -3.56
CA GLN A 14 7.90 15.66 -2.39
C GLN A 14 6.41 15.63 -2.72
N VAL A 15 5.89 16.67 -3.36
CA VAL A 15 4.48 16.72 -3.82
C VAL A 15 4.18 15.58 -4.79
N VAL A 16 5.09 15.32 -5.74
CA VAL A 16 4.96 14.19 -6.68
C VAL A 16 4.97 12.85 -5.93
N THR A 17 5.82 12.68 -4.92
CA THR A 17 5.87 11.44 -4.13
C THR A 17 4.58 11.23 -3.35
N ASP A 18 4.08 12.28 -2.68
CA ASP A 18 2.84 12.23 -1.93
C ASP A 18 1.64 11.94 -2.86
N LEU A 19 1.61 12.56 -4.04
CA LEU A 19 0.59 12.31 -5.05
C LEU A 19 0.66 10.88 -5.60
N LEU A 20 1.85 10.36 -5.87
CA LEU A 20 2.04 8.96 -6.32
C LEU A 20 1.58 7.96 -5.26
N VAL A 21 1.83 8.23 -3.98
CA VAL A 21 1.34 7.40 -2.88
C VAL A 21 -0.18 7.46 -2.79
N LEU A 22 -0.78 8.65 -2.90
CA LEU A 22 -2.24 8.82 -2.92
C LEU A 22 -2.88 8.07 -4.09
N VAL A 23 -2.35 8.24 -5.30
CA VAL A 23 -2.82 7.55 -6.50
C VAL A 23 -2.65 6.04 -6.35
N GLY A 24 -1.51 5.59 -5.82
CA GLY A 24 -1.25 4.18 -5.54
C GLY A 24 -2.22 3.58 -4.51
N LEU A 25 -2.61 4.36 -3.49
CA LEU A 25 -3.60 3.95 -2.49
C LEU A 25 -4.99 3.78 -3.10
N VAL A 26 -5.40 4.72 -3.97
CA VAL A 26 -6.66 4.60 -4.69
C VAL A 26 -6.62 3.38 -5.62
N LEU A 27 -5.53 3.22 -6.36
CA LEU A 27 -5.37 2.12 -7.30
C LEU A 27 -5.35 0.76 -6.59
N SER A 28 -4.73 0.64 -5.41
CA SER A 28 -4.71 -0.62 -4.66
C SER A 28 -6.11 -1.05 -4.24
N VAL A 29 -6.94 -0.11 -3.80
CA VAL A 29 -8.34 -0.38 -3.45
C VAL A 29 -9.16 -0.77 -4.68
N VAL A 30 -8.95 -0.10 -5.82
CA VAL A 30 -9.60 -0.45 -7.08
C VAL A 30 -9.24 -1.87 -7.51
N VAL A 31 -7.95 -2.20 -7.54
CA VAL A 31 -7.46 -3.54 -7.89
C VAL A 31 -8.00 -4.60 -6.94
N GLY A 32 -7.97 -4.35 -5.62
CA GLY A 32 -8.50 -5.28 -4.63
C GLY A 32 -10.00 -5.56 -4.82
N ARG A 33 -10.79 -4.52 -5.12
CA ARG A 33 -12.23 -4.67 -5.43
C ARG A 33 -12.48 -5.43 -6.73
N GLU A 34 -11.71 -5.16 -7.78
CA GLU A 34 -11.86 -5.87 -9.05
C GLU A 34 -11.51 -7.37 -8.91
N VAL A 35 -10.49 -7.69 -8.12
CA VAL A 35 -10.12 -9.08 -7.83
C VAL A 35 -11.23 -9.77 -7.02
N ALA A 36 -11.70 -9.14 -5.93
CA ALA A 36 -12.79 -9.69 -5.13
C ALA A 36 -14.07 -9.90 -5.97
N GLY A 37 -14.47 -8.89 -6.73
CA GLY A 37 -15.65 -8.97 -7.60
C GLY A 37 -15.52 -10.02 -8.71
N SER A 38 -14.30 -10.26 -9.22
CA SER A 38 -14.06 -11.34 -10.19
C SER A 38 -14.25 -12.73 -9.57
N ILE A 39 -13.82 -12.91 -8.32
CA ILE A 39 -14.01 -14.16 -7.58
C ILE A 39 -15.49 -14.35 -7.22
N GLU A 40 -16.19 -13.31 -6.78
CA GLU A 40 -17.63 -13.36 -6.50
C GLU A 40 -18.45 -13.73 -7.75
N ARG A 41 -18.07 -13.21 -8.92
CA ARG A 41 -18.68 -13.61 -10.21
C ARG A 41 -18.51 -15.11 -10.47
N LEU A 42 -17.35 -15.68 -10.17
CA LEU A 42 -17.14 -17.13 -10.26
C LEU A 42 -17.95 -17.88 -9.20
N ALA A 43 -18.05 -17.36 -7.97
CA ALA A 43 -18.86 -17.93 -6.90
C ALA A 43 -20.35 -18.01 -7.25
N SER A 44 -20.87 -17.08 -8.08
CA SER A 44 -22.26 -17.10 -8.57
C SER A 44 -22.61 -18.34 -9.40
N ILE A 45 -21.60 -19.05 -9.93
CA ILE A 45 -21.80 -20.33 -10.62
C ILE A 45 -22.24 -21.40 -9.59
N GLY A 46 -21.65 -21.41 -8.39
CA GLY A 46 -22.02 -22.33 -7.31
C GLY A 46 -23.48 -22.16 -6.88
N THR A 47 -23.97 -20.92 -6.81
CA THR A 47 -25.38 -20.62 -6.51
C THR A 47 -26.33 -21.20 -7.57
N ARG A 48 -25.98 -21.05 -8.85
CA ARG A 48 -26.79 -21.64 -9.94
C ARG A 48 -26.83 -23.17 -9.86
N VAL A 49 -25.69 -23.80 -9.59
CA VAL A 49 -25.62 -25.26 -9.38
C VAL A 49 -26.45 -25.70 -8.18
N GLN A 50 -26.41 -24.93 -7.08
CA GLN A 50 -27.25 -25.18 -5.90
C GLN A 50 -28.74 -25.12 -6.25
N ASP A 51 -29.18 -24.07 -6.94
CA ASP A 51 -30.60 -23.85 -7.26
C ASP A 51 -31.13 -24.91 -8.21
N GLU A 52 -30.41 -25.15 -9.32
CA GLU A 52 -30.78 -26.15 -10.33
C GLU A 52 -30.71 -27.57 -9.77
N GLY A 53 -29.65 -27.90 -9.03
CA GLY A 53 -29.49 -29.20 -8.38
C GLY A 53 -30.59 -29.48 -7.35
N SER A 54 -30.96 -28.46 -6.55
CA SER A 54 -32.05 -28.56 -5.58
C SER A 54 -33.42 -28.73 -6.26
N ALA A 55 -33.66 -28.01 -7.35
CA ALA A 55 -34.88 -28.18 -8.15
C ALA A 55 -34.96 -29.59 -8.74
N PHE A 56 -33.86 -30.08 -9.29
CA PHE A 56 -33.77 -31.43 -9.87
C PHE A 56 -33.94 -32.53 -8.81
N GLN A 57 -33.33 -32.38 -7.63
CA GLN A 57 -33.55 -33.26 -6.47
C GLN A 57 -35.04 -33.32 -6.10
N ARG A 58 -35.71 -32.17 -5.98
CA ARG A 58 -37.13 -32.10 -5.63
C ARG A 58 -37.99 -32.82 -6.67
N GLN A 59 -37.72 -32.60 -7.96
CA GLN A 59 -38.45 -33.25 -9.05
C GLN A 59 -38.25 -34.77 -9.03
N LEU A 60 -37.01 -35.26 -8.92
CA LEU A 60 -36.71 -36.70 -8.85
C LEU A 60 -37.34 -37.35 -7.61
N SER A 61 -37.30 -36.67 -6.46
CA SER A 61 -37.93 -37.15 -5.22
C SER A 61 -39.46 -37.21 -5.32
N ALA A 62 -40.09 -36.24 -5.98
CA ALA A 62 -41.53 -36.25 -6.23
C ALA A 62 -41.93 -37.41 -7.17
N THR A 63 -41.17 -37.59 -8.26
CA THR A 63 -41.40 -38.68 -9.21
C THR A 63 -41.15 -40.04 -8.57
N ALA A 64 -40.09 -40.20 -7.76
CA ALA A 64 -39.83 -41.44 -7.02
C ALA A 64 -40.99 -41.80 -6.09
N ARG A 65 -41.57 -40.83 -5.38
CA ARG A 65 -42.75 -41.03 -4.52
C ARG A 65 -43.97 -41.48 -5.33
N ALA A 66 -44.25 -40.83 -6.46
CA ALA A 66 -45.37 -41.21 -7.31
C ALA A 66 -45.23 -42.63 -7.90
N LEU A 67 -44.01 -43.06 -8.24
CA LEU A 67 -43.77 -44.40 -8.76
C LEU A 67 -43.75 -45.48 -7.68
N ALA A 68 -43.50 -45.12 -6.41
CA ALA A 68 -43.54 -46.06 -5.30
C ALA A 68 -44.95 -46.65 -5.07
N ASP A 69 -46.00 -45.93 -5.50
CA ASP A 69 -47.40 -46.36 -5.36
C ASP A 69 -47.83 -47.43 -6.39
N ILE A 70 -46.94 -47.84 -7.32
CA ILE A 70 -47.24 -48.87 -8.32
C ILE A 70 -47.26 -50.27 -7.65
N PRO A 71 -48.36 -51.05 -7.76
CA PRO A 71 -48.44 -52.39 -7.18
C PRO A 71 -47.36 -53.33 -7.74
N LEU A 72 -46.78 -54.18 -6.87
CA LEU A 72 -45.79 -55.23 -7.19
C LEU A 72 -44.41 -54.75 -7.71
N ALA A 73 -44.30 -53.54 -8.28
CA ALA A 73 -43.07 -53.03 -8.89
C ALA A 73 -42.59 -51.66 -8.35
N GLY A 74 -43.37 -50.96 -7.53
CA GLY A 74 -43.10 -49.58 -7.13
C GLY A 74 -41.72 -49.34 -6.50
N ASP A 75 -41.24 -50.24 -5.64
CA ASP A 75 -39.91 -50.14 -5.04
C ASP A 75 -38.77 -50.29 -6.07
N ALA A 76 -38.92 -51.24 -7.00
CA ALA A 76 -37.91 -51.51 -8.02
C ALA A 76 -37.75 -50.33 -8.99
N VAL A 77 -38.86 -49.64 -9.32
CA VAL A 77 -38.83 -48.50 -10.25
C VAL A 77 -38.53 -47.17 -9.55
N SER A 78 -38.92 -46.99 -8.28
CA SER A 78 -38.64 -45.77 -7.52
C SER A 78 -37.20 -45.68 -6.98
N ALA A 79 -36.55 -46.81 -6.68
CA ALA A 79 -35.22 -46.84 -6.07
C ALA A 79 -34.12 -46.11 -6.87
N PRO A 80 -34.01 -46.26 -8.22
CA PRO A 80 -33.03 -45.52 -9.01
C PRO A 80 -33.25 -44.00 -8.96
N LEU A 81 -34.51 -43.54 -8.99
CA LEU A 81 -34.85 -42.12 -8.93
C LEU A 81 -34.56 -41.53 -7.54
N ARG A 82 -34.80 -42.29 -6.47
CA ARG A 82 -34.42 -41.88 -5.11
C ARG A 82 -32.91 -41.70 -4.99
N LYS A 83 -32.10 -42.66 -5.47
CA LYS A 83 -30.64 -42.52 -5.52
C LYS A 83 -30.19 -41.31 -6.35
N ALA A 84 -30.80 -41.10 -7.52
CA ALA A 84 -30.51 -39.94 -8.35
C ALA A 84 -30.86 -38.62 -7.63
N SER A 85 -31.96 -38.58 -6.86
CA SER A 85 -32.34 -37.41 -6.06
C SER A 85 -31.32 -37.11 -4.96
N GLU A 86 -30.78 -38.13 -4.30
CA GLU A 86 -29.73 -37.98 -3.28
C GLU A 86 -28.44 -37.41 -3.90
N HIS A 87 -28.05 -37.91 -5.09
CA HIS A 87 -26.89 -37.37 -5.82
C HIS A 87 -27.10 -35.92 -6.28
N ALA A 88 -28.29 -35.59 -6.80
CA ALA A 88 -28.64 -34.22 -7.15
C ALA A 88 -28.56 -33.28 -5.92
N GLY A 89 -28.99 -33.75 -4.76
CA GLY A 89 -28.85 -33.02 -3.50
C GLY A 89 -27.41 -32.85 -3.04
N ALA A 90 -26.57 -33.87 -3.20
CA ALA A 90 -25.14 -33.78 -2.89
C ALA A 90 -24.42 -32.76 -3.80
N VAL A 91 -24.77 -32.72 -5.10
CA VAL A 91 -24.23 -31.73 -6.05
C VAL A 91 -24.70 -30.32 -5.67
N ALA A 92 -25.97 -30.15 -5.33
CA ALA A 92 -26.50 -28.85 -4.89
C ALA A 92 -25.80 -28.34 -3.62
N ALA A 93 -25.58 -29.23 -2.64
CA ALA A 93 -24.86 -28.92 -1.41
C ALA A 93 -23.39 -28.54 -1.68
N ALA A 94 -22.72 -29.25 -2.60
CA ALA A 94 -21.37 -28.91 -3.02
C ALA A 94 -21.31 -27.52 -3.68
N GLY A 95 -22.29 -27.16 -4.52
CA GLY A 95 -22.41 -25.83 -5.11
C GLY A 95 -22.54 -24.72 -4.06
N ALA A 96 -23.35 -24.95 -3.03
CA ALA A 96 -23.52 -24.02 -1.90
C ALA A 96 -22.21 -23.83 -1.11
N GLN A 97 -21.54 -24.93 -0.76
CA GLN A 97 -20.28 -24.88 -0.01
C GLN A 97 -19.15 -24.20 -0.80
N GLN A 98 -19.10 -24.45 -2.11
CA GLN A 98 -18.14 -23.80 -2.99
C GLN A 98 -18.39 -22.29 -3.07
N HIS A 99 -19.65 -21.85 -3.14
CA HIS A 99 -20.01 -20.44 -3.14
C HIS A 99 -19.50 -19.73 -1.88
N ASP A 100 -19.82 -20.25 -0.70
CA ASP A 100 -19.43 -19.65 0.58
C ASP A 100 -17.89 -19.55 0.72
N THR A 101 -17.19 -20.62 0.35
CA THR A 101 -15.72 -20.65 0.35
C THR A 101 -15.14 -19.61 -0.61
N ALA A 102 -15.71 -19.49 -1.81
CA ALA A 102 -15.23 -18.56 -2.83
C ALA A 102 -15.46 -17.09 -2.42
N VAL A 103 -16.61 -16.77 -1.80
CA VAL A 103 -16.87 -15.42 -1.26
C VAL A 103 -15.88 -15.08 -0.15
N HIS A 104 -15.61 -16.01 0.76
CA HIS A 104 -14.60 -15.80 1.81
C HIS A 104 -13.21 -15.55 1.22
N LEU A 105 -12.80 -16.35 0.23
CA LEU A 105 -11.54 -16.17 -0.49
C LEU A 105 -11.48 -14.85 -1.24
N ALA A 106 -12.59 -14.40 -1.85
CA ALA A 106 -12.67 -13.12 -2.54
C ALA A 106 -12.26 -11.97 -1.63
N HIS A 107 -12.78 -11.95 -0.41
CA HIS A 107 -12.51 -10.90 0.58
C HIS A 107 -11.09 -11.00 1.13
N LEU A 108 -10.61 -12.21 1.42
CA LEU A 108 -9.23 -12.41 1.89
C LEU A 108 -8.19 -12.00 0.84
N VAL A 109 -8.36 -12.42 -0.40
CA VAL A 109 -7.42 -12.14 -1.49
C VAL A 109 -7.48 -10.67 -1.87
N GLY A 110 -8.67 -10.12 -2.11
CA GLY A 110 -8.86 -8.71 -2.47
C GLY A 110 -8.39 -7.76 -1.36
N GLY A 111 -8.75 -8.05 -0.11
CA GLY A 111 -8.32 -7.29 1.06
C GLY A 111 -6.82 -7.41 1.33
N GLY A 112 -6.29 -8.63 1.30
CA GLY A 112 -4.87 -8.91 1.51
C GLY A 112 -3.98 -8.21 0.48
N LEU A 113 -4.34 -8.28 -0.80
CA LEU A 113 -3.63 -7.59 -1.86
C LEU A 113 -3.63 -6.07 -1.64
N THR A 114 -4.80 -5.51 -1.28
CA THR A 114 -4.91 -4.08 -0.95
C THR A 114 -3.95 -3.72 0.18
N VAL A 115 -3.97 -4.45 1.30
CA VAL A 115 -3.11 -4.19 2.47
C VAL A 115 -1.63 -4.27 2.10
N VAL A 116 -1.21 -5.29 1.36
CA VAL A 116 0.20 -5.44 0.93
C VAL A 116 0.65 -4.22 0.13
N PHE A 117 -0.15 -3.77 -0.84
CA PHE A 117 0.16 -2.57 -1.63
C PHE A 117 0.24 -1.32 -0.75
N VAL A 118 -0.72 -1.13 0.17
CA VAL A 118 -0.69 0.00 1.11
C VAL A 118 0.57 0.00 1.95
N VAL A 119 0.95 -1.15 2.51
CA VAL A 119 2.16 -1.29 3.34
C VAL A 119 3.42 -0.98 2.54
N VAL A 120 3.54 -1.47 1.30
CA VAL A 120 4.68 -1.17 0.43
C VAL A 120 4.77 0.33 0.14
N LEU A 121 3.66 0.97 -0.21
CA LEU A 121 3.62 2.41 -0.46
C LEU A 121 4.00 3.22 0.79
N LEU A 122 3.47 2.83 1.96
CA LEU A 122 3.82 3.46 3.23
C LEU A 122 5.28 3.25 3.60
N LEU A 123 5.88 2.08 3.32
CA LEU A 123 7.30 1.83 3.56
C LEU A 123 8.19 2.69 2.67
N VAL A 124 7.85 2.82 1.38
CA VAL A 124 8.59 3.68 0.45
C VAL A 124 8.47 5.15 0.85
N TRP A 125 7.26 5.58 1.21
CA TRP A 125 6.99 6.92 1.71
C TRP A 125 7.72 7.20 3.03
N THR A 126 7.69 6.27 3.98
CA THR A 126 8.35 6.42 5.29
C THR A 126 9.87 6.39 5.15
N ARG A 127 10.43 5.59 4.23
CA ARG A 127 11.87 5.56 3.99
C ARG A 127 12.37 6.86 3.35
N THR A 128 11.61 7.42 2.40
CA THR A 128 11.95 8.70 1.77
C THR A 128 11.78 9.87 2.75
N ARG A 129 10.71 9.88 3.54
CA ARG A 129 10.41 10.94 4.54
C ARG A 129 11.27 10.84 5.79
N GLY A 130 11.49 9.63 6.30
CA GLY A 130 12.25 9.35 7.52
C GLY A 130 13.72 9.73 7.42
N ARG A 131 14.33 9.67 6.22
CA ARG A 131 15.68 10.20 5.98
C ARG A 131 15.78 11.70 6.26
N PHE A 132 14.75 12.47 5.89
CA PHE A 132 14.72 13.91 6.12
C PHE A 132 14.50 14.23 7.60
N VAL A 133 13.58 13.53 8.25
CA VAL A 133 13.33 13.70 9.69
C VAL A 133 14.59 13.38 10.50
N ARG A 134 15.26 12.26 10.20
CA ARG A 134 16.52 11.90 10.88
C ARG A 134 17.62 12.92 10.64
N ALA A 135 17.77 13.43 9.42
CA ALA A 135 18.75 14.47 9.10
C ALA A 135 18.46 15.77 9.85
N ALA A 136 17.19 16.16 9.94
CA ALA A 136 16.75 17.36 10.67
C ALA A 136 16.92 17.20 12.20
N THR A 137 16.61 16.03 12.76
CA THR A 137 16.79 15.75 14.20
C THR A 137 18.27 15.76 14.58
N ALA A 138 19.12 15.07 13.83
CA ALA A 138 20.56 15.08 14.07
C ALA A 138 21.17 16.49 13.94
N ALA A 139 20.70 17.29 12.97
CA ALA A 139 21.14 18.68 12.84
C ALA A 139 20.67 19.57 14.02
N ARG A 140 19.48 19.31 14.58
CA ARG A 140 18.99 20.01 15.79
C ARG A 140 19.76 19.65 17.04
N GLU A 141 20.15 18.39 17.20
CA GLU A 141 20.98 17.96 18.33
C GLU A 141 22.34 18.63 18.27
N VAL A 142 22.97 18.66 17.09
CA VAL A 142 24.23 19.36 16.86
C VAL A 142 24.10 20.87 17.10
N ASP A 143 23.05 21.54 16.60
CA ASP A 143 22.84 22.98 16.80
C ASP A 143 22.68 23.38 18.28
N ARG A 144 22.26 22.44 19.15
CA ARG A 144 22.12 22.64 20.59
C ARG A 144 23.38 22.30 21.39
N GLY A 145 24.32 21.58 20.79
CA GLY A 145 25.58 21.22 21.44
C GLY A 145 26.54 22.42 21.55
N PRO A 146 27.55 22.32 22.45
CA PRO A 146 28.70 23.21 22.39
C PRO A 146 29.31 23.13 20.98
N ASP A 147 29.72 24.28 20.45
CA ASP A 147 30.28 24.44 19.10
C ASP A 147 29.35 24.05 17.93
N GLY A 148 28.04 23.96 18.18
CA GLY A 148 27.05 23.54 17.17
C GLY A 148 27.09 24.33 15.86
N THR A 149 27.37 25.64 15.92
CA THR A 149 27.53 26.49 14.73
C THR A 149 28.74 26.06 13.89
N GLU A 150 29.87 25.73 14.52
CA GLU A 150 31.10 25.34 13.82
C GLU A 150 30.96 23.93 13.22
N VAL A 151 30.35 23.00 13.94
CA VAL A 151 30.09 21.64 13.41
C VAL A 151 29.11 21.68 12.22
N LEU A 152 28.08 22.52 12.29
CA LEU A 152 27.16 22.73 11.16
C LEU A 152 27.86 23.38 9.97
N ALA A 153 28.74 24.34 10.21
CA ALA A 153 29.52 24.97 9.17
C ALA A 153 30.50 24.00 8.50
N LEU A 154 31.15 23.11 9.27
CA LEU A 154 32.02 22.05 8.74
C LEU A 154 31.22 21.06 7.88
N ARG A 155 30.02 20.65 8.34
CA ARG A 155 29.12 19.80 7.54
C ARG A 155 28.68 20.46 6.25
N ALA A 156 28.43 21.77 6.26
CA ALA A 156 28.15 22.52 5.05
C ALA A 156 29.35 22.43 4.09
N LEU A 157 30.56 22.69 4.59
CA LEU A 157 31.80 22.69 3.82
C LEU A 157 32.06 21.36 3.11
N VAL A 158 31.80 20.24 3.77
CA VAL A 158 32.07 18.88 3.26
C VAL A 158 30.93 18.35 2.38
N GLY A 159 29.68 18.68 2.71
CA GLY A 159 28.52 17.99 2.17
C GLY A 159 27.64 18.79 1.21
N ARG A 160 27.94 20.08 0.98
CA ARG A 160 27.03 20.98 0.25
C ARG A 160 27.72 21.70 -0.90
N ASP A 161 27.25 21.44 -2.11
CA ASP A 161 27.68 22.17 -3.31
C ASP A 161 27.34 23.67 -3.25
N ALA A 162 26.30 24.03 -2.51
CA ALA A 162 25.85 25.41 -2.33
C ALA A 162 26.84 26.31 -1.57
N VAL A 163 27.91 25.76 -1.00
CA VAL A 163 29.02 26.51 -0.42
C VAL A 163 29.71 27.38 -1.48
N THR A 164 29.73 26.95 -2.74
CA THR A 164 30.29 27.72 -3.87
C THR A 164 29.60 29.08 -4.06
N ALA A 165 28.36 29.23 -3.63
CA ALA A 165 27.62 30.50 -3.69
C ALA A 165 28.14 31.57 -2.71
N LEU A 166 28.95 31.19 -1.70
CA LEU A 166 29.59 32.13 -0.77
C LEU A 166 30.84 32.80 -1.36
N GLY A 167 31.16 32.52 -2.64
CA GLY A 167 32.26 33.15 -3.37
C GLY A 167 33.61 32.42 -3.22
N PRO A 168 34.64 32.88 -3.92
CA PRO A 168 36.00 32.32 -3.81
C PRO A 168 36.60 32.57 -2.41
N GLY A 169 37.56 31.74 -2.00
CA GLY A 169 38.29 31.88 -0.73
C GLY A 169 37.52 31.49 0.54
N VAL A 170 36.39 30.77 0.41
CA VAL A 170 35.61 30.29 1.57
C VAL A 170 36.44 29.41 2.49
N VAL A 171 37.33 28.58 1.95
CA VAL A 171 38.20 27.70 2.74
C VAL A 171 39.22 28.51 3.54
N ASP A 172 39.74 29.59 2.96
CA ASP A 172 40.73 30.46 3.63
C ASP A 172 40.05 31.25 4.76
N ARG A 173 38.89 31.87 4.48
CA ARG A 173 38.09 32.55 5.52
C ARG A 173 37.64 31.61 6.64
N TRP A 174 37.34 30.36 6.32
CA TRP A 174 37.07 29.32 7.31
C TRP A 174 38.30 29.02 8.18
N ARG A 175 39.49 28.89 7.58
CA ARG A 175 40.75 28.65 8.30
C ARG A 175 41.14 29.83 9.20
N GLU A 176 40.85 31.04 8.78
CA GLU A 176 41.04 32.28 9.55
C GLU A 176 40.02 32.45 10.68
N ARG A 177 39.05 31.53 10.82
CA ARG A 177 37.93 31.59 11.76
C ARG A 177 37.08 32.85 11.61
N ASP A 178 36.87 33.33 10.39
CA ASP A 178 35.99 34.47 10.13
C ASP A 178 34.56 34.18 10.65
N PRO A 179 34.07 34.91 11.67
CA PRO A 179 32.76 34.66 12.28
C PRO A 179 31.61 34.77 11.28
N ALA A 180 31.73 35.66 10.28
CA ALA A 180 30.70 35.87 9.27
C ALA A 180 30.61 34.65 8.33
N THR A 181 31.74 34.13 7.87
CA THR A 181 31.81 32.91 7.04
C THR A 181 31.31 31.68 7.79
N ILE A 182 31.71 31.50 9.06
CA ILE A 182 31.24 30.39 9.91
C ILE A 182 29.71 30.44 10.06
N ALA A 183 29.15 31.62 10.39
CA ALA A 183 27.72 31.80 10.54
C ALA A 183 26.97 31.51 9.23
N ALA A 184 27.47 32.00 8.10
CA ALA A 184 26.86 31.80 6.79
C ALA A 184 26.84 30.33 6.35
N LEU A 185 27.94 29.59 6.61
CA LEU A 185 28.05 28.15 6.36
C LEU A 185 27.10 27.35 7.25
N ALA A 186 27.06 27.65 8.55
CA ALA A 186 26.14 27.01 9.48
C ALA A 186 24.68 27.21 9.06
N ASP A 187 24.35 28.43 8.61
CA ASP A 187 23.01 28.75 8.13
C ASP A 187 22.63 28.04 6.82
N LEU A 188 23.61 27.74 5.97
CA LEU A 188 23.46 26.91 4.78
C LEU A 188 23.03 25.48 5.16
N GLU A 189 23.73 24.86 6.13
CA GLU A 189 23.36 23.54 6.65
C GLU A 189 22.01 23.57 7.37
N ARG A 190 21.73 24.58 8.22
CA ARG A 190 20.43 24.76 8.89
C ARG A 190 19.28 24.80 7.89
N ARG A 191 19.37 25.63 6.86
CA ARG A 191 18.35 25.72 5.80
C ARG A 191 18.17 24.41 5.05
N SER A 192 19.26 23.70 4.77
CA SER A 192 19.20 22.40 4.07
C SER A 192 18.51 21.30 4.89
N CYS A 193 18.58 21.39 6.22
CA CYS A 193 17.92 20.50 7.17
C CYS A 193 16.53 21.00 7.60
N GLY A 194 16.03 22.09 7.02
CA GLY A 194 14.72 22.68 7.34
C GLY A 194 14.66 23.41 8.69
N LEU A 195 15.81 23.80 9.24
CA LEU A 195 15.90 24.59 10.47
C LEU A 195 15.83 26.08 10.15
N ARG A 196 15.28 26.85 11.11
CA ARG A 196 15.23 28.31 10.99
C ARG A 196 16.66 28.86 11.01
N SER A 197 16.97 29.73 10.05
CA SER A 197 18.20 30.53 10.05
C SER A 197 18.31 31.32 11.35
N ARG A 198 19.51 31.36 11.92
CA ARG A 198 19.82 32.29 13.01
C ARG A 198 20.59 33.44 12.36
N PRO A 199 20.02 34.66 12.31
CA PRO A 199 20.78 35.80 11.80
C PRO A 199 22.05 35.90 12.64
N GLY A 200 23.22 35.92 11.97
CA GLY A 200 24.47 36.22 12.64
C GLY A 200 24.28 37.51 13.43
N ARG A 201 24.50 37.44 14.75
CA ARG A 201 24.57 38.67 15.54
C ARG A 201 25.82 39.43 15.07
N PRO A 202 25.70 40.72 14.74
CA PRO A 202 26.87 41.56 14.48
C PRO A 202 27.76 41.62 15.73
#